data_AF-A0A536JRV7-F1
#
_entry.id   AF-A0A536JRV7-F1
#
_cell.length_a   1.000
_cell.length_b   1.000
_cell.length_c   1.000
_cell.angle_alpha   90.00
_cell.angle_beta   90.00
_cell.angle_gamma   90.00
#
_symmetry.space_group_name_H-M   'P 1'
#
loop_
_entity.id
_entity.type
_entity.pdbx_description
1 polymer ?
#
loop_
_entity_poly.entity_id
_entity_poly.type
_entity_poly.pdbx_seq_one_letter_code
_entity_poly.pdbx_strand_id
1 'polypeptide(L)'
;MRSRPSVVVAAVAAVAILGGLTACGGATATPLRTEPSRPSAIANQTIPATPTRTATPAPTATPLAIGDACLVGRWTLTSLVMTDTASLPGVVLTFKGQVGTLLTLGADGTEVYDLTNSTQLVGSGGGHTVSWQGQGVQRFYFHGEGGQWFESGPGQAATATHVVVDGAARPDFTNVAPPISGTYACSASDLKMTAVDPVAVTQLFKKQAP
;
A
#
# COMPACT_ATOMS: atom_id res chain seq x y z
N MET A 1 -45.15 -16.20 1.09
CA MET A 1 -44.27 -15.42 0.19
C MET A 1 -43.02 -15.07 0.98
N ARG A 2 -41.88 -15.64 0.60
CA ARG A 2 -40.60 -15.46 1.31
C ARG A 2 -40.03 -14.09 0.95
N SER A 3 -39.86 -13.24 1.97
CA SER A 3 -39.05 -12.03 1.89
C SER A 3 -37.65 -12.41 1.43
N ARG A 4 -37.24 -11.92 0.26
CA ARG A 4 -35.85 -12.00 -0.20
C ARG A 4 -35.08 -10.95 0.60
N PRO A 5 -34.10 -11.31 1.44
CA PRO A 5 -33.17 -10.30 1.90
C PRO A 5 -32.40 -9.86 0.67
N SER A 6 -32.59 -8.60 0.28
CA SER A 6 -31.80 -7.92 -0.75
C SER A 6 -30.33 -8.15 -0.42
N VAL A 7 -29.68 -8.95 -1.26
CA VAL A 7 -28.25 -9.23 -1.20
C VAL A 7 -27.54 -7.92 -1.53
N VAL A 8 -27.32 -7.09 -0.50
CA VAL A 8 -26.30 -6.06 -0.54
C VAL A 8 -24.99 -6.82 -0.51
N VAL A 9 -24.47 -7.11 -1.70
CA VAL A 9 -23.12 -7.66 -1.89
C VAL A 9 -22.16 -6.57 -1.40
N ALA A 10 -21.88 -6.56 -0.10
CA ALA A 10 -20.85 -5.73 0.47
C ALA A 10 -19.52 -6.25 -0.08
N ALA A 11 -18.98 -5.51 -1.05
CA ALA A 11 -17.59 -5.61 -1.45
C ALA A 11 -16.77 -5.42 -0.19
N VAL A 12 -16.17 -6.49 0.31
CA VAL A 12 -15.19 -6.39 1.38
C VAL A 12 -13.95 -5.85 0.70
N ALA A 13 -13.85 -4.52 0.73
CA ALA A 13 -12.65 -3.85 0.29
C ALA A 13 -11.53 -4.31 1.21
N ALA A 14 -10.64 -5.07 0.61
CA ALA A 14 -9.33 -5.40 1.12
C ALA A 14 -8.58 -4.17 1.63
N VAL A 15 -8.59 -3.94 2.94
CA VAL A 15 -7.62 -3.04 3.58
C VAL A 15 -6.68 -3.89 4.43
N ALA A 16 -5.37 -3.73 4.36
CA ALA A 16 -4.56 -2.72 3.70
C ALA A 16 -3.69 -3.36 2.64
N ILE A 17 -3.98 -3.07 1.36
CA ILE A 17 -2.92 -2.86 0.38
C ILE A 17 -3.35 -1.71 -0.53
N LEU A 18 -3.46 -0.54 0.11
CA LEU A 18 -2.79 0.67 -0.33
C LEU A 18 -3.17 1.16 -1.75
N GLY A 19 -4.32 1.83 -1.85
CA GLY A 19 -4.76 2.52 -3.06
C GLY A 19 -5.21 3.93 -2.72
N GLY A 20 -4.55 4.93 -3.31
CA GLY A 20 -4.91 6.34 -3.21
C GLY A 20 -4.48 7.07 -4.48
N LEU A 21 -5.34 7.02 -5.51
CA LEU A 21 -5.25 7.88 -6.69
C LEU A 21 -5.57 9.33 -6.27
N THR A 22 -4.56 10.19 -6.19
CA THR A 22 -4.72 11.64 -6.41
C THR A 22 -3.56 12.18 -7.23
N ALA A 23 -3.48 11.76 -8.50
CA ALA A 23 -2.78 12.52 -9.52
C ALA A 23 -3.77 13.45 -10.22
N CYS A 24 -4.09 14.60 -9.60
CA CYS A 24 -4.66 15.72 -10.33
C CYS A 24 -3.52 16.66 -10.73
N GLY A 25 -2.85 16.31 -11.83
CA GLY A 25 -2.06 17.27 -12.60
C GLY A 25 -3.01 18.32 -13.17
N GLY A 26 -3.01 19.51 -12.58
CA GLY A 26 -3.73 20.67 -13.10
C GLY A 26 -3.06 21.16 -14.38
N ALA A 27 -3.50 20.65 -15.54
CA ALA A 27 -3.28 21.35 -16.80
C ALA A 27 -4.45 22.34 -16.99
N THR A 28 -4.17 23.62 -16.78
CA THR A 28 -5.05 24.73 -17.15
C THR A 28 -5.36 24.69 -18.65
N ALA A 29 -6.60 24.36 -18.99
CA ALA A 29 -7.12 24.51 -20.36
C ALA A 29 -7.73 25.92 -20.51
N THR A 30 -7.14 26.72 -21.39
CA THR A 30 -7.66 28.01 -21.87
C THR A 30 -8.89 27.78 -22.76
N PRO A 31 -9.96 28.60 -22.71
CA PRO A 31 -11.17 28.35 -23.49
C PRO A 31 -11.00 28.88 -24.93
N LEU A 32 -11.44 28.10 -25.92
CA LEU A 32 -11.73 28.63 -27.26
C LEU A 32 -13.19 28.38 -27.64
N ARG A 33 -13.70 29.38 -28.35
CA ARG A 33 -15.09 29.79 -28.56
C ARG A 33 -15.80 29.01 -29.69
N THR A 34 -17.12 28.89 -29.53
CA THR A 34 -18.25 28.54 -30.45
C THR A 34 -18.05 29.01 -31.92
N GLU A 35 -18.61 28.45 -33.01
CA GLU A 35 -19.69 27.50 -33.35
C GLU A 35 -19.62 27.15 -34.89
N PRO A 36 -20.66 26.68 -35.65
CA PRO A 36 -20.67 25.38 -36.36
C PRO A 36 -20.71 25.45 -37.91
N SER A 37 -20.33 24.39 -38.63
CA SER A 37 -20.90 24.05 -39.95
C SER A 37 -20.71 22.58 -40.33
N ARG A 38 -21.75 21.98 -40.92
CA ARG A 38 -21.89 20.59 -41.39
C ARG A 38 -21.25 20.39 -42.81
N PRO A 39 -21.33 19.19 -43.43
CA PRO A 39 -20.21 18.29 -43.70
C PRO A 39 -19.74 18.31 -45.16
N SER A 40 -18.48 17.96 -45.46
CA SER A 40 -18.10 17.56 -46.81
C SER A 40 -16.86 16.67 -46.86
N ALA A 41 -17.03 15.60 -47.66
CA ALA A 41 -16.05 14.80 -48.39
C ALA A 41 -14.93 14.09 -47.60
N ILE A 42 -15.06 12.75 -47.60
CA ILE A 42 -14.01 11.78 -47.26
C ILE A 42 -12.90 11.90 -48.31
N ALA A 43 -11.72 12.33 -47.89
CA ALA A 43 -10.47 12.08 -48.60
C ALA A 43 -9.56 11.27 -47.68
N ASN A 44 -9.25 10.03 -48.07
CA ASN A 44 -8.25 9.20 -47.39
C ASN A 44 -6.87 9.87 -47.57
N GLN A 45 -6.47 10.69 -46.60
CA GLN A 45 -5.10 11.20 -46.49
C GLN A 45 -4.33 10.29 -45.53
N THR A 46 -3.45 9.47 -46.09
CA THR A 46 -2.44 8.73 -45.34
C THR A 46 -1.47 9.73 -44.73
N ILE A 47 -1.60 9.99 -43.42
CA ILE A 47 -0.67 10.84 -42.67
C ILE A 47 0.64 10.04 -42.47
N PRO A 48 1.82 10.58 -42.81
CA PRO A 48 3.09 9.97 -42.47
C PRO A 48 3.22 9.83 -40.95
N ALA A 49 3.52 8.63 -40.45
CA ALA A 49 3.73 8.39 -39.03
C ALA A 49 4.81 9.34 -38.49
N THR A 50 4.42 10.24 -37.60
CA THR A 50 5.37 11.06 -36.84
C THR A 50 6.22 10.11 -36.01
N PRO A 51 7.56 10.24 -35.99
CA PRO A 51 8.38 9.40 -35.15
C PRO A 51 7.96 9.61 -33.69
N THR A 52 7.41 8.56 -33.07
CA THR A 52 7.12 8.53 -31.64
C THR A 52 8.40 8.86 -30.90
N ARG A 53 8.42 10.02 -30.27
CA ARG A 53 9.49 10.45 -29.37
C ARG A 53 9.61 9.36 -28.30
N THR A 54 10.69 8.57 -28.34
CA THR A 54 11.01 7.59 -27.30
C THR A 54 10.98 8.33 -25.97
N ALA A 55 10.06 7.96 -25.08
CA ALA A 55 9.99 8.53 -23.75
C ALA A 55 11.36 8.30 -23.08
N THR A 56 12.03 9.39 -22.71
CA THR A 56 13.22 9.30 -21.86
C THR A 56 12.81 8.56 -20.58
N PRO A 57 13.47 7.45 -20.22
CA PRO A 57 13.16 6.76 -18.97
C PRO A 57 13.27 7.76 -17.82
N ALA A 58 12.24 7.82 -16.98
CA ALA A 58 12.26 8.64 -15.77
C ALA A 58 13.49 8.27 -14.94
N PRO A 59 14.18 9.23 -14.31
CA PRO A 59 15.35 8.92 -13.49
C PRO A 59 14.98 7.89 -12.43
N THR A 60 15.69 6.77 -12.41
CA THR A 60 15.60 5.79 -11.34
C THR A 60 16.05 6.48 -10.05
N ALA A 61 15.12 6.71 -9.11
CA ALA A 61 15.48 7.28 -7.82
C ALA A 61 16.52 6.38 -7.15
N THR A 62 17.68 6.94 -6.83
CA THR A 62 18.72 6.24 -6.07
C THR A 62 18.26 6.17 -4.61
N PRO A 63 18.34 5.01 -3.94
CA PRO A 63 18.04 4.91 -2.52
C PRO A 63 18.94 5.87 -1.72
N LEU A 64 18.34 6.57 -0.77
CA LEU A 64 19.07 7.35 0.22
C LEU A 64 19.50 6.41 1.33
N ALA A 65 20.75 6.54 1.79
CA ALA A 65 21.23 5.77 2.93
C ALA A 65 20.39 6.04 4.18
N ILE A 66 20.33 5.06 5.10
CA ILE A 66 19.66 5.23 6.39
C ILE A 66 20.49 6.17 7.27
N GLY A 67 19.85 7.22 7.80
CA GLY A 67 20.50 8.22 8.65
C GLY A 67 20.83 7.66 10.04
N ASP A 68 19.86 7.05 10.71
CA ASP A 68 20.05 6.56 12.09
C ASP A 68 20.49 5.08 12.11
N ALA A 69 21.74 4.83 12.49
CA ALA A 69 22.36 3.49 12.47
C ALA A 69 21.65 2.43 13.33
N CYS A 70 20.87 2.84 14.34
CA CYS A 70 20.06 1.93 15.15
C CYS A 70 19.11 1.08 14.30
N LEU A 71 18.57 1.64 13.20
CA LEU A 71 17.59 1.03 12.30
C LEU A 71 18.17 -0.10 11.46
N VAL A 72 19.46 -0.02 11.14
CA VAL A 72 20.11 -0.99 10.25
C VAL A 72 20.13 -2.37 10.91
N GLY A 73 19.64 -3.38 10.19
CA GLY A 73 19.61 -4.75 10.64
C GLY A 73 18.33 -5.48 10.29
N ARG A 74 18.16 -6.65 10.89
CA ARG A 74 16.99 -7.52 10.69
C ARG A 74 16.12 -7.52 11.93
N TRP A 75 14.82 -7.38 11.73
CA TRP A 75 13.83 -7.10 12.75
C TRP A 75 12.66 -8.07 12.60
N THR A 76 12.23 -8.68 13.70
CA THR A 76 11.03 -9.52 13.73
C THR A 76 9.89 -8.75 14.35
N LEU A 77 8.76 -8.66 13.64
CA LEU A 77 7.54 -8.05 14.13
C LEU A 77 6.99 -8.87 15.31
N THR A 78 6.79 -8.20 16.44
CA THR A 78 6.27 -8.79 17.68
C THR A 78 4.86 -8.30 18.00
N SER A 79 4.47 -7.14 17.49
CA SER A 79 3.14 -6.59 17.66
C SER A 79 2.79 -5.68 16.50
N LEU A 80 1.55 -5.79 16.03
CA LEU A 80 0.94 -4.84 15.10
C LEU A 80 -0.45 -4.50 15.62
N VAL A 81 -0.74 -3.20 15.64
CA VAL A 81 -2.10 -2.68 15.82
C VAL A 81 -2.37 -1.71 14.69
N MET A 82 -3.45 -1.94 13.95
CA MET A 82 -3.86 -1.09 12.84
C MET A 82 -5.32 -0.71 13.02
N THR A 83 -5.61 0.57 12.82
CA THR A 83 -6.98 1.10 12.79
C THR A 83 -7.32 1.49 11.36
N ASP A 84 -8.41 0.92 10.86
CA ASP A 84 -8.87 1.06 9.49
C ASP A 84 -10.31 1.56 9.48
N THR A 85 -10.52 2.68 8.78
CA THR A 85 -11.84 3.29 8.54
C THR A 85 -12.22 3.30 7.06
N ALA A 86 -11.39 2.70 6.20
CA ALA A 86 -11.52 2.70 4.75
C ALA A 86 -12.19 1.42 4.22
N SER A 87 -12.03 0.26 4.89
CA SER A 87 -12.61 -1.02 4.40
C SER A 87 -14.12 -1.00 4.34
N LEU A 88 -14.72 -0.50 5.41
CA LEU A 88 -16.15 -0.60 5.67
C LEU A 88 -16.67 0.80 6.03
N PRO A 89 -17.46 1.43 5.14
CA PRO A 89 -17.99 2.75 5.37
C PRO A 89 -18.73 2.86 6.72
N GLY A 90 -18.32 3.82 7.54
CA GLY A 90 -18.92 4.06 8.87
C GLY A 90 -18.50 3.08 9.96
N VAL A 91 -17.58 2.15 9.69
CA VAL A 91 -17.07 1.17 10.66
C VAL A 91 -15.58 1.41 10.87
N VAL A 92 -15.15 1.38 12.14
CA VAL A 92 -13.74 1.37 12.53
C VAL A 92 -13.33 -0.06 12.84
N LEU A 93 -12.49 -0.65 12.00
CA LEU A 93 -11.88 -1.95 12.24
C LEU A 93 -10.55 -1.78 12.98
N THR A 94 -10.34 -2.59 14.01
CA THR A 94 -9.03 -2.72 14.66
C THR A 94 -8.43 -4.07 14.32
N PHE A 95 -7.28 -4.06 13.64
CA PHE A 95 -6.52 -5.23 13.21
C PHE A 95 -5.32 -5.51 14.11
N LYS A 96 -5.02 -6.79 14.29
CA LYS A 96 -3.82 -7.34 14.95
C LYS A 96 -3.35 -8.58 14.21
N GLY A 97 -2.06 -8.90 14.31
CA GLY A 97 -1.49 -10.10 13.67
C GLY A 97 -0.19 -9.78 12.96
N GLN A 98 0.13 -10.54 11.90
CA GLN A 98 1.39 -10.45 11.16
C GLN A 98 2.67 -10.59 12.02
N VAL A 99 2.53 -11.02 13.28
CA VAL A 99 3.67 -11.35 14.14
C VAL A 99 4.51 -12.41 13.44
N GLY A 100 5.82 -12.24 13.46
CA GLY A 100 6.77 -13.08 12.70
C GLY A 100 7.21 -12.49 11.37
N THR A 101 6.58 -11.42 10.87
CA THR A 101 7.08 -10.66 9.72
C THR A 101 8.50 -10.20 9.94
N LEU A 102 9.31 -10.30 8.89
CA LEU A 102 10.71 -9.89 8.92
C LEU A 102 10.90 -8.60 8.13
N LEU A 103 11.36 -7.56 8.82
CA LEU A 103 11.82 -6.32 8.23
C LEU A 103 13.35 -6.33 8.21
N THR A 104 13.96 -6.16 7.04
CA THR A 104 15.41 -5.99 6.89
C THR A 104 15.69 -4.60 6.34
N LEU A 105 16.50 -3.84 7.06
CA LEU A 105 16.92 -2.50 6.69
C LEU A 105 18.43 -2.47 6.48
N GLY A 106 18.86 -2.27 5.23
CA GLY A 106 20.26 -2.11 4.85
C GLY A 106 20.75 -0.69 5.06
N ALA A 107 22.04 -0.52 5.40
CA ALA A 107 22.63 0.80 5.58
C ALA A 107 22.56 1.68 4.31
N ASP A 108 22.48 1.05 3.15
CA ASP A 108 22.33 1.67 1.83
C ASP A 108 20.90 2.15 1.53
N GLY A 109 19.96 1.99 2.46
CA GLY A 109 18.56 2.34 2.27
C GLY A 109 17.72 1.25 1.62
N THR A 110 18.21 0.02 1.54
CA THR A 110 17.38 -1.11 1.07
C THR A 110 16.42 -1.58 2.15
N GLU A 111 15.17 -1.83 1.77
CA GLU A 111 14.17 -2.46 2.62
C GLU A 111 13.67 -3.77 2.02
N VAL A 112 13.53 -4.77 2.89
CA VAL A 112 12.82 -6.02 2.59
C VAL A 112 11.81 -6.29 3.71
N TYR A 113 10.54 -6.36 3.33
CA TYR A 113 9.43 -6.69 4.23
C TYR A 113 8.84 -8.05 3.83
N ASP A 114 9.10 -9.08 4.63
CA ASP A 114 8.78 -10.49 4.33
C ASP A 114 7.69 -11.03 5.27
N LEU A 115 6.53 -11.30 4.67
CA LEU A 115 5.31 -11.77 5.33
C LEU A 115 5.20 -13.30 5.35
N THR A 116 6.12 -14.03 4.72
CA THR A 116 6.00 -15.48 4.44
C THR A 116 5.73 -16.32 5.69
N ASN A 117 6.32 -15.96 6.83
CA ASN A 117 6.17 -16.69 8.09
C ASN A 117 5.35 -15.91 9.14
N SER A 118 4.58 -14.92 8.69
CA SER A 118 3.78 -14.08 9.57
C SER A 118 2.48 -14.78 10.00
N THR A 119 1.99 -14.46 11.18
CA THR A 119 0.66 -14.88 11.64
C THR A 119 -0.45 -14.18 10.86
N GLN A 120 -1.64 -14.79 10.83
CA GLN A 120 -2.82 -14.21 10.21
C GLN A 120 -3.13 -12.82 10.79
N LEU A 121 -3.51 -11.87 9.93
CA LEU A 121 -4.07 -10.60 10.36
C LEU A 121 -5.56 -10.80 10.64
N VAL A 122 -6.02 -10.35 11.80
CA VAL A 122 -7.41 -10.44 12.25
C VAL A 122 -7.87 -9.08 12.72
N GLY A 123 -9.01 -8.64 12.20
CA GLY A 123 -9.66 -7.38 12.54
C GLY A 123 -11.10 -7.55 12.95
N SER A 124 -11.56 -6.65 13.81
CA SER A 124 -12.97 -6.58 14.21
C SER A 124 -13.40 -5.15 14.53
N GLY A 125 -14.68 -4.87 14.38
CA GLY A 125 -15.27 -3.56 14.67
C GLY A 125 -16.68 -3.44 14.12
N GLY A 126 -17.56 -2.71 14.82
CA GLY A 126 -18.94 -2.47 14.37
C GLY A 126 -19.78 -3.73 14.15
N GLY A 127 -19.46 -4.84 14.82
CA GLY A 127 -20.12 -6.14 14.62
C GLY A 127 -19.54 -6.98 13.47
N HIS A 128 -18.55 -6.47 12.75
CA HIS A 128 -17.88 -7.18 11.67
C HIS A 128 -16.57 -7.84 12.13
N THR A 129 -16.19 -8.91 11.44
CA THR A 129 -14.90 -9.59 11.58
C THR A 129 -14.27 -9.80 10.21
N VAL A 130 -12.96 -9.59 10.12
CA VAL A 130 -12.17 -9.77 8.91
C VAL A 130 -10.89 -10.49 9.28
N SER A 131 -10.44 -11.45 8.47
CA SER A 131 -9.13 -12.06 8.64
C SER A 131 -8.51 -12.48 7.33
N TRP A 132 -7.19 -12.42 7.21
CA TRP A 132 -6.45 -12.86 6.04
C TRP A 132 -4.97 -13.13 6.37
N GLN A 133 -4.34 -13.98 5.57
CA GLN A 133 -2.92 -14.31 5.67
C GLN A 133 -2.13 -13.54 4.61
N GLY A 134 -1.20 -12.71 5.06
CA GLY A 134 -0.27 -12.00 4.17
C GLY A 134 0.76 -12.96 3.59
N GLN A 135 1.12 -12.77 2.33
CA GLN A 135 2.08 -13.59 1.61
C GLN A 135 3.06 -12.76 0.79
N GLY A 136 4.28 -13.28 0.68
CA GLY A 136 5.31 -12.75 -0.19
C GLY A 136 6.26 -11.75 0.46
N VAL A 137 7.06 -11.11 -0.39
CA VAL A 137 8.15 -10.22 -0.01
C VAL A 137 8.01 -8.91 -0.77
N GLN A 138 7.93 -7.82 -0.03
CA GLN A 138 7.91 -6.46 -0.57
C GLN A 138 9.30 -5.83 -0.44
N ARG A 139 9.68 -5.02 -1.44
CA ARG A 139 10.97 -4.34 -1.47
C ARG A 139 10.77 -2.86 -1.77
N PHE A 140 11.18 -2.03 -0.83
CA PHE A 140 11.18 -0.59 -0.97
C PHE A 140 12.60 -0.04 -0.78
N TYR A 141 12.76 1.24 -1.02
CA TYR A 141 13.88 2.00 -0.47
C TYR A 141 13.42 2.72 0.78
N PHE A 142 14.19 2.67 1.85
CA PHE A 142 13.85 3.21 3.14
C PHE A 142 14.88 4.24 3.58
N HIS A 143 14.40 5.39 4.04
CA HIS A 143 15.22 6.37 4.71
C HIS A 143 14.59 6.72 6.05
N GLY A 144 15.39 6.63 7.12
CA GLY A 144 15.00 7.01 8.46
C GLY A 144 16.08 7.85 9.13
N GLU A 145 15.69 9.02 9.63
CA GLU A 145 16.57 9.99 10.28
C GLU A 145 15.74 10.87 11.24
N GLY A 146 16.27 11.15 12.43
CA GLY A 146 15.63 12.09 13.36
C GLY A 146 14.24 11.65 13.83
N GLY A 147 13.98 10.33 13.90
CA GLY A 147 12.68 9.76 14.29
C GLY A 147 11.59 9.85 13.23
N GLN A 148 11.90 10.27 12.01
CA GLN A 148 10.99 10.26 10.86
C GLN A 148 11.50 9.29 9.81
N TRP A 149 10.60 8.56 9.15
CA TRP A 149 10.96 7.64 8.09
C TRP A 149 10.02 7.77 6.89
N PHE A 150 10.53 7.43 5.72
CA PHE A 150 9.73 7.26 4.52
C PHE A 150 10.31 6.16 3.63
N GLU A 151 9.41 5.52 2.90
CA GLU A 151 9.73 4.64 1.81
C GLU A 151 9.75 5.39 0.47
N SER A 152 10.42 4.81 -0.52
CA SER A 152 10.35 5.22 -1.92
C SER A 152 10.54 4.02 -2.85
N GLY A 153 10.41 4.25 -4.16
CA GLY A 153 10.48 3.20 -5.18
C GLY A 153 9.12 2.83 -5.76
N PRO A 154 9.06 1.80 -6.63
CA PRO A 154 7.81 1.36 -7.22
C PRO A 154 6.93 0.67 -6.18
N GLY A 155 5.61 0.77 -6.36
CA GLY A 155 4.68 0.03 -5.53
C GLY A 155 4.90 -1.49 -5.63
N GLN A 156 4.72 -2.18 -4.51
CA GLN A 156 5.00 -3.61 -4.36
C GLN A 156 3.70 -4.41 -4.31
N ALA A 157 3.66 -5.55 -5.00
CA ALA A 157 2.54 -6.46 -4.86
C ALA A 157 2.47 -6.97 -3.41
N ALA A 158 1.28 -6.91 -2.81
CA ALA A 158 0.99 -7.68 -1.62
C ALA A 158 -0.23 -8.55 -1.87
N THR A 159 -0.20 -9.74 -1.29
CA THR A 159 -1.20 -10.77 -1.53
C THR A 159 -1.79 -11.19 -0.20
N ALA A 160 -3.11 -11.22 -0.15
CA ALA A 160 -3.88 -11.73 0.95
C ALA A 160 -4.52 -13.06 0.54
N THR A 161 -4.30 -14.08 1.36
CA THR A 161 -4.82 -15.43 1.18
C THR A 161 -5.71 -15.83 2.34
N HIS A 162 -6.54 -16.85 2.15
CA HIS A 162 -7.45 -17.37 3.19
C HIS A 162 -8.33 -16.25 3.79
N VAL A 163 -8.87 -15.41 2.91
CA VAL A 163 -9.66 -14.25 3.31
C VAL A 163 -11.01 -14.72 3.86
N VAL A 164 -11.35 -14.29 5.07
CA VAL A 164 -12.63 -14.56 5.73
C VAL A 164 -13.22 -13.26 6.22
N VAL A 165 -14.52 -13.06 5.95
CA VAL A 165 -15.27 -11.88 6.38
C VAL A 165 -16.60 -12.31 6.94
N ASP A 166 -16.88 -11.93 8.18
CA ASP A 166 -18.08 -12.30 8.92
C ASP A 166 -18.32 -13.82 8.90
N GLY A 167 -17.23 -14.59 9.03
CA GLY A 167 -17.22 -16.06 8.98
C GLY A 167 -17.35 -16.67 7.59
N ALA A 168 -17.55 -15.87 6.54
CA ALA A 168 -17.65 -16.36 5.16
C ALA A 168 -16.31 -16.24 4.42
N ALA A 169 -15.86 -17.33 3.79
CA ALA A 169 -14.70 -17.31 2.92
C ALA A 169 -14.92 -16.36 1.73
N ARG A 170 -13.89 -15.61 1.38
CA ARG A 170 -13.83 -14.70 0.22
C ARG A 170 -12.67 -15.11 -0.69
N PRO A 171 -12.72 -14.73 -1.98
CA PRO A 171 -11.58 -14.92 -2.86
C PRO A 171 -10.33 -14.23 -2.32
N ASP A 172 -9.18 -14.88 -2.53
CA ASP A 172 -7.87 -14.26 -2.34
C ASP A 172 -7.71 -13.06 -3.29
N PHE A 173 -6.86 -12.10 -2.92
CA PHE A 173 -6.62 -10.92 -3.72
C PHE A 173 -5.17 -10.44 -3.63
N THR A 174 -4.76 -9.70 -4.66
CA THR A 174 -3.47 -9.02 -4.72
C THR A 174 -3.71 -7.58 -5.12
N ASN A 175 -3.10 -6.63 -4.40
CA ASN A 175 -3.05 -5.22 -4.79
C ASN A 175 -1.61 -4.70 -4.75
N VAL A 176 -1.41 -3.44 -5.15
CA VAL A 176 -0.11 -2.78 -5.17
C VAL A 176 0.00 -1.81 -3.99
N ALA A 177 0.94 -2.05 -3.10
CA ALA A 177 1.33 -1.14 -2.01
C ALA A 177 2.29 -0.05 -2.50
N PRO A 178 1.94 1.26 -2.56
CA PRO A 178 2.90 2.32 -2.73
C PRO A 178 3.72 2.50 -1.45
N PRO A 179 4.85 3.20 -1.57
CA PRO A 179 5.64 3.65 -0.43
C PRO A 179 4.83 4.46 0.58
N ILE A 180 5.10 4.28 1.86
CA ILE A 180 4.49 5.03 2.97
C ILE A 180 5.52 5.78 3.82
N SER A 181 5.06 6.54 4.80
CA SER A 181 5.92 7.28 5.72
C SER A 181 5.32 7.36 7.12
N GLY A 182 6.16 7.74 8.08
CA GLY A 182 5.70 8.05 9.43
C GLY A 182 6.83 8.28 10.41
N THR A 183 6.62 7.88 11.66
CA THR A 183 7.56 8.12 12.75
C THR A 183 8.07 6.84 13.36
N TYR A 184 9.26 6.87 13.94
CA TYR A 184 9.84 5.73 14.62
C TYR A 184 10.60 6.12 15.90
N ALA A 185 10.79 5.12 16.75
CA ALA A 185 11.76 5.15 17.85
C ALA A 185 12.55 3.84 17.81
N CYS A 186 13.87 3.92 17.84
CA CYS A 186 14.77 2.78 17.72
C CYS A 186 15.75 2.70 18.90
N SER A 187 16.28 1.52 19.13
CA SER A 187 17.40 1.24 20.02
C SER A 187 18.23 0.09 19.44
N ALA A 188 19.16 -0.46 20.23
CA ALA A 188 19.92 -1.64 19.81
C ALA A 188 19.06 -2.90 19.64
N SER A 189 17.91 -3.00 20.33
CA SER A 189 17.08 -4.23 20.37
C SER A 189 15.63 -4.02 19.97
N ASP A 190 15.14 -2.79 20.02
CA ASP A 190 13.73 -2.46 19.87
C ASP A 190 13.53 -1.40 18.80
N LEU A 191 12.52 -1.61 17.97
CA LEU A 191 12.06 -0.65 16.97
C LEU A 191 10.55 -0.53 17.06
N LYS A 192 10.07 0.68 17.30
CA LYS A 192 8.67 1.06 17.17
C LYS A 192 8.52 1.90 15.91
N MET A 193 7.63 1.50 15.01
CA MET A 193 7.27 2.27 13.83
C MET A 193 5.78 2.61 13.85
N THR A 194 5.45 3.76 13.29
CA THR A 194 4.08 4.22 13.13
C THR A 194 3.90 4.85 11.76
N ALA A 195 2.71 4.69 11.19
CA ALA A 195 2.25 5.42 10.01
C ALA A 195 0.77 5.78 10.20
N VAL A 196 0.31 6.83 9.53
CA VAL A 196 -1.07 7.35 9.66
C VAL A 196 -1.86 7.35 8.35
N ASP A 197 -1.19 7.13 7.21
CA ASP A 197 -1.79 7.12 5.88
C ASP A 197 -1.35 5.83 5.15
N PRO A 198 -2.27 5.04 4.57
CA PRO A 198 -3.74 5.18 4.53
C PRO A 198 -4.47 4.69 5.78
N VAL A 199 -3.74 4.09 6.73
CA VAL A 199 -4.28 3.56 7.98
C VAL A 199 -3.36 3.92 9.13
N ALA A 200 -3.94 4.16 10.30
CA ALA A 200 -3.16 4.35 11.52
C ALA A 200 -2.62 3.01 11.98
N VAL A 201 -1.32 2.78 11.82
CA VAL A 201 -0.64 1.54 12.18
C VAL A 201 0.48 1.82 13.17
N THR A 202 0.61 0.94 14.16
CA THR A 202 1.76 0.87 15.06
C THR A 202 2.32 -0.54 15.01
N GLN A 203 3.63 -0.63 14.78
CA GLN A 203 4.38 -1.87 14.73
C GLN A 203 5.51 -1.84 15.76
N LEU A 204 5.69 -2.96 16.45
CA LEU A 204 6.79 -3.18 17.38
C LEU A 204 7.63 -4.34 16.91
N PHE A 205 8.93 -4.13 16.78
CA PHE A 205 9.88 -5.13 16.33
C PHE A 205 10.97 -5.36 17.36
N LYS A 206 11.52 -6.58 17.34
CA LYS A 206 12.73 -6.96 18.04
C LYS A 206 13.85 -7.24 17.05
N LYS A 207 15.05 -6.72 17.33
CA LYS A 207 16.23 -6.98 16.50
C LYS A 207 16.62 -8.45 16.61
N GLN A 208 16.91 -9.08 15.47
CA GLN A 208 17.47 -10.42 15.47
C GLN A 208 18.94 -10.36 15.88
N ALA A 209 19.37 -11.35 16.66
CA ALA A 209 20.79 -11.54 16.90
C ALA A 209 21.48 -11.85 15.55
N PRO A 210 22.70 -11.34 15.34
CA PRO A 210 23.50 -11.66 14.15
C PRO A 210 23.80 -13.15 14.03
#